data_AF-A0A1E4S1U3-F1
#
_entry.id   AF-A0A1E4S1U3-F1
#
_cell.length_a   1.000
_cell.length_b   1.000
_cell.length_c   1.000
_cell.angle_alpha   90.00
_cell.angle_beta   90.00
_cell.angle_gamma   90.00
#
_symmetry.space_group_name_H-M   'P 1'
#
loop_
_entity.id
_entity.type
_entity.pdbx_description
1 polymer ?
#
loop_
_entity_poly.entity_id
_entity_poly.type
_entity_poly.pdbx_seq_one_letter_code
_entity_poly.pdbx_strand_id
1 'polypeptide(L)' 'MAPVTRSQVRKILKQRTGRTIAKDGTDVLISLDYNLFLEELVFESSKLAKKEGSREILPSHLLRVKEKVLKKYRG' A
#
# COMPACT_ATOMS: atom_id res chain seq x y z
N MET A 1 -1.20 -3.22 -12.80
CA MET A 1 -1.29 -1.93 -12.07
C MET A 1 -0.14 -1.06 -12.55
N ALA A 2 -0.41 0.13 -13.08
CA ALA A 2 0.67 1.07 -13.35
C ALA A 2 1.32 1.45 -12.01
N PRO A 3 2.67 1.43 -11.89
CA PRO A 3 3.33 1.82 -10.66
C PRO A 3 2.98 3.28 -10.32
N VAL A 4 2.72 3.57 -9.05
CA VAL A 4 2.50 4.96 -8.62
C VAL A 4 3.74 5.75 -9.00
N THR A 5 3.56 6.80 -9.79
CA THR A 5 4.70 7.60 -10.27
C THR A 5 5.27 8.42 -9.11
N ARG A 6 6.59 8.63 -9.11
CA ARG A 6 7.28 9.43 -8.09
C ARG A 6 6.69 10.85 -7.95
N SER A 7 6.20 11.43 -9.04
CA SER A 7 5.53 12.73 -9.03
C SER A 7 4.19 12.70 -8.28
N GLN A 8 3.41 11.64 -8.43
CA GLN A 8 2.15 11.45 -7.69
C GLN A 8 2.42 11.28 -6.19
N VAL A 9 3.42 10.46 -5.81
CA VAL A 9 3.82 10.28 -4.40
C VAL A 9 4.17 11.63 -3.76
N ARG A 10 5.01 12.43 -4.43
CA ARG A 10 5.40 13.76 -3.95
C ARG A 10 4.22 14.71 -3.81
N LYS A 11 3.28 14.70 -4.78
CA LYS A 11 2.07 15.53 -4.73
C LYS A 11 1.18 15.15 -3.55
N ILE A 12 0.93 13.86 -3.34
CA ILE A 12 0.10 13.34 -2.24
C ILE A 12 0.73 13.70 -0.89
N LEU A 13 2.04 13.48 -0.72
CA LEU A 13 2.71 13.77 0.54
C LEU A 13 2.74 15.26 0.85
N LYS A 14 2.99 16.12 -0.14
CA LYS A 14 2.91 17.58 0.06
C LYS A 14 1.50 18.02 0.47
N GLN A 15 0.46 17.48 -0.16
CA GLN A 15 -0.93 17.78 0.18
C GLN A 15 -1.33 17.30 1.59
N ARG A 16 -0.81 16.15 2.04
CA ARG A 16 -1.18 15.54 3.32
C ARG A 16 -0.36 16.05 4.51
N THR A 17 0.91 16.38 4.30
CA THR A 17 1.84 16.74 5.38
C THR A 17 2.26 18.21 5.37
N GLY A 18 2.03 18.93 4.27
CA GLY A 18 2.55 20.28 4.05
C GLY A 18 4.07 20.34 3.80
N ARG A 19 4.77 19.19 3.81
CA ARG A 19 6.23 19.12 3.71
C ARG A 19 6.67 18.79 2.28
N THR A 20 7.80 19.37 1.89
CA THR A 20 8.46 19.04 0.64
C THR A 20 9.49 17.95 0.89
N ILE A 21 9.45 16.88 0.11
CA ILE A 21 10.45 15.79 0.19
C ILE A 21 11.77 16.29 -0.40
N ALA A 22 12.88 15.97 0.28
CA ALA A 22 14.21 16.24 -0.19
C ALA A 22 14.51 15.53 -1.53
N LYS A 23 15.49 16.04 -2.27
CA LYS A 23 15.92 15.47 -3.57
C LYS A 23 17.04 14.43 -3.39
N ASP A 24 16.91 13.57 -2.39
CA ASP A 24 17.94 12.64 -1.92
C ASP A 24 17.57 11.15 -2.11
N GLY A 25 16.49 10.87 -2.84
CA GLY A 25 15.99 9.51 -3.02
C GLY A 25 14.98 9.05 -1.97
N THR A 26 14.61 9.89 -1.00
CA THR A 26 13.54 9.60 -0.04
C THR A 26 12.22 9.22 -0.73
N ASP A 27 11.92 9.83 -1.88
CA ASP A 27 10.72 9.50 -2.65
C ASP A 27 10.75 8.10 -3.27
N VAL A 28 11.93 7.56 -3.55
CA VAL A 28 12.11 6.17 -3.99
C VAL A 28 11.84 5.21 -2.82
N LEU A 29 12.37 5.51 -1.64
CA LEU A 29 12.15 4.68 -0.45
C LEU A 29 10.67 4.63 -0.07
N ILE A 30 9.97 5.76 -0.11
CA ILE A 30 8.52 5.79 0.16
C ILE A 30 7.75 5.01 -0.91
N SER A 31 8.15 5.12 -2.18
CA SER A 31 7.53 4.33 -3.25
C SER A 31 7.76 2.83 -3.06
N LEU A 32 8.94 2.43 -2.58
CA LEU A 32 9.26 1.04 -2.28
C LEU A 32 8.44 0.52 -1.10
N ASP A 33 8.36 1.28 -0.01
CA ASP A 33 7.55 0.94 1.17
C ASP A 33 6.06 0.77 0.80
N TYR A 34 5.52 1.67 -0.02
CA TYR A 34 4.15 1.54 -0.53
C TYR A 34 3.95 0.29 -1.39
N ASN A 35 4.94 -0.12 -2.19
CA ASN A 35 4.85 -1.35 -2.98
C ASN A 35 4.88 -2.59 -2.09
N LEU A 36 5.74 -2.61 -1.05
CA LEU A 36 5.77 -3.69 -0.05
C LEU A 36 4.44 -3.81 0.68
N PHE A 37 3.84 -2.68 1.07
CA PHE A 37 2.50 -2.64 1.65
C PHE A 37 1.44 -3.26 0.72
N LEU A 38 1.46 -2.91 -0.57
CA LEU A 38 0.51 -3.47 -1.55
C LEU A 38 0.70 -4.97 -1.76
N GLU A 39 1.95 -5.43 -1.84
CA GLU A 39 2.28 -6.84 -1.98
C GLU A 39 1.76 -7.65 -0.77
N GLU A 40 2.01 -7.16 0.44
CA GLU A 40 1.53 -7.81 1.66
C GLU A 40 0.00 -7.79 1.77
N LEU A 41 -0.64 -6.68 1.38
CA LEU A 41 -2.09 -6.56 1.35
C LEU A 41 -2.71 -7.61 0.40
N VAL A 42 -2.17 -7.74 -0.81
CA VAL A 42 -2.64 -8.74 -1.79
C VAL A 42 -2.39 -10.16 -1.29
N PHE A 43 -1.22 -10.42 -0.69
CA PHE A 43 -0.87 -11.73 -0.16
C PHE A 43 -1.83 -12.17 0.96
N GLU A 44 -2.06 -11.32 1.96
CA GLU A 44 -2.96 -11.61 3.07
C GLU A 44 -4.43 -11.71 2.61
N SER A 45 -4.85 -10.87 1.65
CA SER A 45 -6.19 -10.98 1.06
C SER A 45 -6.38 -12.24 0.22
N SER A 46 -5.35 -12.70 -0.50
CA SER A 46 -5.38 -13.99 -1.20
C SER A 46 -5.51 -15.15 -0.22
N LYS A 47 -4.79 -15.10 0.91
CA LYS A 47 -4.89 -16.11 1.97
C LYS A 47 -6.29 -16.17 2.57
N LEU A 48 -6.92 -15.02 2.80
CA LEU A 48 -8.29 -14.95 3.30
C LEU A 48 -9.29 -15.48 2.27
N ALA A 49 -9.16 -15.08 1.00
CA ALA A 49 -10.01 -15.57 -0.08
C ALA A 49 -9.96 -17.10 -0.20
N LYS A 50 -8.76 -17.69 -0.15
CA LYS A 50 -8.57 -19.15 -0.15
C LYS A 50 -9.22 -19.82 1.06
N LYS A 51 -9.10 -19.23 2.25
CA LYS A 51 -9.72 -19.74 3.48
C LYS A 51 -11.25 -19.72 3.40
N GLU A 52 -11.83 -18.72 2.75
CA GLU A 52 -13.28 -18.58 2.56
C GLU A 52 -13.80 -19.32 1.31
N GLY A 53 -12.94 -20.07 0.60
CA GLY A 53 -13.32 -20.83 -0.59
C GLY A 53 -13.64 -19.97 -1.83
N SER A 54 -13.27 -18.69 -1.80
CA SER A 54 -13.46 -17.79 -2.94
C SER A 54 -12.42 -18.04 -4.03
N ARG A 55 -12.88 -18.05 -5.27
CA ARG A 55 -12.02 -18.18 -6.47
C ARG A 55 -11.19 -16.93 -6.76
N GLU A 56 -11.63 -15.78 -6.25
CA GLU A 56 -11.04 -14.47 -6.50
C GLU A 56 -10.97 -13.64 -5.21
N ILE A 57 -10.13 -12.60 -5.23
CA ILE A 57 -10.05 -11.63 -4.13
C ILE A 57 -11.23 -10.66 -4.25
N LEU A 58 -12.25 -10.87 -3.43
CA LEU A 58 -13.37 -9.95 -3.28
C LEU A 58 -13.00 -8.69 -2.48
N PRO A 59 -13.74 -7.57 -2.67
CA PRO A 59 -13.56 -6.35 -1.88
C PRO A 59 -13.70 -6.57 -0.37
N SER A 60 -14.53 -7.53 0.06
CA SER A 60 -14.71 -7.90 1.47
C SER A 60 -13.42 -8.44 2.10
N HIS A 61 -12.64 -9.23 1.37
CA HIS A 61 -11.36 -9.76 1.86
C HIS A 61 -10.33 -8.64 2.02
N LEU A 62 -10.28 -7.71 1.07
CA LEU A 62 -9.42 -6.53 1.13
C LEU A 62 -9.77 -5.66 2.35
N LEU A 63 -11.05 -5.35 2.56
CA LEU A 63 -11.49 -4.52 3.67
C LEU A 63 -11.13 -5.13 5.04
N ARG A 64 -11.32 -6.44 5.22
CA ARG A 64 -10.95 -7.15 6.45
C ARG A 64 -9.45 -7.15 6.71
N VAL A 65 -8.65 -7.38 5.67
CA VAL A 65 -7.19 -7.47 5.79
C VAL A 65 -6.55 -6.10 5.91
N LYS A 66 -7.14 -5.06 5.30
CA LYS A 66 -6.59 -3.69 5.26
C LYS A 66 -6.20 -3.19 6.65
N GLU A 67 -7.06 -3.34 7.64
CA GLU A 67 -6.79 -2.84 8.99
C GLU A 67 -5.61 -3.56 9.65
N LYS A 68 -5.48 -4.87 9.43
CA LYS A 68 -4.38 -5.69 9.95
C LYS A 68 -3.06 -5.27 9.32
N VAL A 69 -3.02 -5.09 8.00
CA VAL A 69 -1.80 -4.71 7.28
C VAL A 69 -1.42 -3.28 7.59
N LEU A 70 -2.38 -2.33 7.58
CA LEU A 70 -2.11 -0.94 7.97
C LEU A 70 -1.49 -0.82 9.37
N LYS A 71 -1.90 -1.66 10.34
CA LYS A 71 -1.29 -1.67 11.67
C LYS A 71 0.20 -2.01 11.66
N LYS A 72 0.68 -2.82 10.70
CA LYS A 72 2.11 -3.16 10.57
C LYS A 72 2.95 -2.03 9.98
N TYR A 73 2.38 -1.24 9.07
CA TYR A 73 3.06 -0.13 8.38
C TYR A 73 2.86 1.24 9.08
N ARG A 74 2.50 1.25 10.37
CA ARG A 74 2.27 2.47 11.16
C ARG A 74 3.53 3.18 11.66
N GLY A 75 4.72 2.78 11.18
CA GLY A 75 6.02 3.27 11.62
C GLY A 75 6.11 4.77 11.83
#